data_AF-A0A7Y1ZB48-F1
#
_entry.id   AF-A0A7Y1ZB48-F1
#
_cell.length_a   1.000
_cell.length_b   1.000
_cell.length_c   1.000
_cell.angle_alpha   90.00
_cell.angle_beta   90.00
_cell.angle_gamma   90.00
#
_symmetry.space_group_name_H-M   'P 1'
#
loop_
_entity.id
_entity.type
_entity.pdbx_description
1 polymer ?
#
loop_
_entity_poly.entity_id
_entity_poly.type
_entity_poly.pdbx_seq_one_letter_code
_entity_poly.pdbx_strand_id
1 'polypeptide(L)'
;MKEKISTQFEQKTLFKLILIGFFWAFCSLSLVAQVAPISDPTGGFGIDGVLESNNPTSGVGDWVEGNSGSGGFVLSNTGIAIDPNSTHLVRDLYDVNNENVFTGGSKANDDPNTWSWSFSSATGKGDIHNALYHLGRDNINNDEWIIIGSDRRTTNGTSYIDFELYQETLTTNTGFGFNSGGTQGGRTVNDILLTVEYGSGGSVATVFFYLWQNVGGPNYDYVLQATTTTNAFASTNSGSTNVPFGSFGTNTYTTNQFIEGAINLTDVFGTLPDPCIGVSFKTLLIKTKASNSLTAALNDFVEPIQVVFQFG
;
A
#
# COMPACT_ATOMS: atom_id res chain seq x y z
N MET A 1 16.71 11.21 80.54
CA MET A 1 17.03 9.84 81.02
C MET A 1 15.73 9.05 80.96
N LYS A 2 15.69 8.00 80.12
CA LYS A 2 14.54 7.09 79.83
C LYS A 2 13.39 7.78 79.05
N GLU A 3 12.74 7.20 78.05
CA GLU A 3 12.73 5.85 77.52
C GLU A 3 12.16 5.84 76.09
N LYS A 4 12.36 4.70 75.43
CA LYS A 4 12.26 4.39 74.00
C LYS A 4 10.91 3.69 73.75
N ILE A 5 10.05 4.14 72.83
CA ILE A 5 8.91 3.33 72.36
C ILE A 5 8.71 3.47 70.83
N SER A 6 8.75 2.29 70.19
CA SER A 6 8.43 1.82 68.82
C SER A 6 7.84 2.81 67.81
N THR A 7 8.41 2.98 66.60
CA THR A 7 8.41 2.09 65.41
C THR A 7 7.04 1.53 64.97
N GLN A 8 6.69 1.93 63.74
CA GLN A 8 5.94 1.23 62.68
C GLN A 8 4.58 1.83 62.29
N PHE A 9 4.42 1.90 60.96
CA PHE A 9 3.22 2.24 60.19
C PHE A 9 2.81 3.70 60.09
N GLU A 10 3.33 4.37 59.06
CA GLU A 10 2.47 5.09 58.09
C GLU A 10 3.28 5.42 56.82
N GLN A 11 3.44 4.41 55.97
CA GLN A 11 3.73 4.60 54.56
C GLN A 11 2.40 4.92 53.86
N LYS A 12 2.34 6.08 53.18
CA LYS A 12 1.42 6.54 52.12
C LYS A 12 1.14 8.02 52.41
N THR A 13 1.67 8.98 51.67
CA THR A 13 1.14 9.33 50.35
C THR A 13 2.09 10.35 49.71
N LEU A 14 2.70 10.02 48.57
CA LEU A 14 3.21 11.05 47.65
C LEU A 14 2.83 10.62 46.24
N PHE A 15 1.66 11.10 45.81
CA PHE A 15 1.11 10.91 44.47
C PHE A 15 1.99 11.71 43.49
N LYS A 16 3.00 11.05 42.91
CA LYS A 16 3.70 11.60 41.74
C LYS A 16 2.80 11.36 40.54
N LEU A 17 2.21 12.43 39.99
CA LEU A 17 1.70 12.42 38.62
C LEU A 17 2.90 12.12 37.70
N ILE A 18 3.02 10.87 37.29
CA ILE A 18 3.84 10.50 36.13
C ILE A 18 2.96 10.78 34.92
N LEU A 19 3.19 11.91 34.27
CA LEU A 19 2.71 12.16 32.93
C LEU A 19 3.45 11.18 32.00
N ILE A 20 2.86 10.01 31.77
CA ILE A 20 3.33 9.10 30.71
C ILE A 20 2.95 9.78 29.40
N GLY A 21 3.88 10.56 28.86
CA GLY A 21 3.83 10.95 27.45
C GLY A 21 3.96 9.66 26.64
N PHE A 22 2.84 9.14 26.16
CA PHE A 22 2.81 8.08 25.18
C PHE A 22 3.31 8.70 23.87
N PHE A 23 4.62 8.68 23.68
CA PHE A 23 5.23 9.03 22.40
C PHE A 23 4.88 7.88 21.46
N TRP A 24 3.75 7.98 20.77
CA TRP A 24 3.50 7.17 19.58
C TRP A 24 4.59 7.56 18.59
N ALA A 25 5.65 6.76 18.53
CA ALA A 25 6.53 6.76 17.38
C ALA A 25 5.62 6.36 16.21
N PHE A 26 5.20 7.34 15.42
CA PHE A 26 4.50 7.10 14.17
C PHE A 26 5.43 6.23 13.32
N CYS A 27 5.06 4.98 13.16
CA CYS A 27 5.79 4.07 12.28
C CYS A 27 5.32 4.37 10.85
N SER A 28 6.05 5.23 10.17
CA SER A 28 5.94 5.43 8.73
C SER A 28 7.10 4.73 8.05
N LEU A 29 6.85 4.14 6.88
CA LEU A 29 7.88 3.65 5.99
C LEU A 29 8.73 4.81 5.48
N SER A 30 10.04 4.63 5.48
CA SER A 30 10.95 5.60 4.89
C SER A 30 10.88 5.51 3.36
N LEU A 31 10.73 6.64 2.68
CA LEU A 31 10.97 6.71 1.24
C LEU A 31 12.47 6.64 0.97
N VAL A 32 12.98 5.43 0.75
CA VAL A 32 14.40 5.20 0.47
C VAL A 32 14.47 4.33 -0.76
N ALA A 33 15.18 4.83 -1.77
CA ALA A 33 15.51 4.05 -2.94
C ALA A 33 16.24 2.77 -2.52
N GLN A 34 15.64 1.63 -2.82
CA GLN A 34 16.15 0.31 -2.43
C GLN A 34 15.84 -0.70 -3.51
N VAL A 35 16.57 -1.82 -3.49
CA VAL A 35 16.34 -2.94 -4.41
C VAL A 35 15.67 -4.05 -3.63
N ALA A 36 14.46 -4.44 -4.03
CA ALA A 36 13.82 -5.64 -3.53
C ALA A 36 14.65 -6.85 -4.01
N PRO A 37 15.07 -7.75 -3.10
CA PRO A 37 16.01 -8.83 -3.40
C PRO A 37 15.33 -10.02 -4.09
N ILE A 38 14.46 -9.76 -5.06
CA ILE A 38 13.77 -10.81 -5.82
C ILE A 38 14.63 -11.28 -7.01
N SER A 39 14.39 -12.50 -7.45
CA SER A 39 15.18 -13.15 -8.51
C SER A 39 14.77 -12.79 -9.93
N ASP A 40 13.52 -12.38 -10.12
CA ASP A 40 12.96 -11.87 -11.37
C ASP A 40 12.30 -10.53 -11.05
N PRO A 41 12.64 -9.43 -11.74
CA PRO A 41 13.61 -9.33 -12.82
C PRO A 41 15.06 -9.54 -12.37
N THR A 42 15.94 -9.84 -13.33
CA THR A 42 17.38 -9.98 -13.06
C THR A 42 17.93 -8.70 -12.42
N GLY A 43 18.71 -8.84 -11.35
CA GLY A 43 19.26 -7.71 -10.61
C GLY A 43 18.38 -7.20 -9.47
N GLY A 44 17.28 -7.90 -9.15
CA GLY A 44 16.28 -7.42 -8.19
C GLY A 44 15.33 -6.40 -8.82
N PHE A 45 14.45 -5.86 -7.99
CA PHE A 45 13.47 -4.84 -8.40
C PHE A 45 13.81 -3.49 -7.78
N GLY A 46 14.11 -2.49 -8.59
CA GLY A 46 14.34 -1.12 -8.15
C GLY A 46 13.05 -0.49 -7.63
N ILE A 47 13.07 -0.01 -6.39
CA ILE A 47 12.01 0.83 -5.82
C ILE A 47 12.65 2.18 -5.58
N ASP A 48 12.67 3.02 -6.61
CA ASP A 48 13.41 4.28 -6.63
C ASP A 48 12.63 5.44 -7.29
N GLY A 49 11.44 5.18 -7.80
CA GLY A 49 10.55 6.15 -8.42
C GLY A 49 10.84 6.33 -9.92
N VAL A 50 11.68 5.48 -10.50
CA VAL A 50 11.85 5.34 -11.95
C VAL A 50 11.18 4.03 -12.39
N LEU A 51 10.84 3.89 -13.68
CA LEU A 51 10.24 2.66 -14.20
C LEU A 51 11.25 1.85 -15.04
N GLU A 52 12.38 2.45 -15.39
CA GLU A 52 13.27 1.95 -16.42
C GLU A 52 14.40 1.16 -15.79
N SER A 53 14.50 -0.13 -16.14
CA SER A 53 15.61 -0.97 -15.72
C SER A 53 16.97 -0.37 -16.09
N ASN A 54 17.98 -0.67 -15.27
CA ASN A 54 19.32 -0.08 -15.36
C ASN A 54 19.37 1.45 -15.17
N ASN A 55 18.32 2.07 -14.58
CA ASN A 55 18.25 3.50 -14.28
C ASN A 55 17.51 3.70 -12.96
N PRO A 56 18.05 4.47 -11.98
CA PRO A 56 19.35 5.14 -11.98
C PRO A 56 20.54 4.19 -11.74
N THR A 57 20.29 2.96 -11.31
CA THR A 57 21.34 2.00 -10.95
C THR A 57 21.54 0.97 -12.06
N SER A 58 22.74 0.96 -12.67
CA SER A 58 23.08 -0.05 -13.68
C SER A 58 23.07 -1.46 -13.09
N GLY A 59 22.46 -2.41 -13.78
CA GLY A 59 22.37 -3.81 -13.38
C GLY A 59 21.19 -4.15 -12.47
N VAL A 60 20.35 -3.19 -12.11
CA VAL A 60 19.11 -3.39 -11.34
C VAL A 60 17.92 -3.50 -12.29
N GLY A 61 17.03 -4.45 -12.03
CA GLY A 61 15.81 -4.62 -12.80
C GLY A 61 14.66 -3.74 -12.32
N ASP A 62 13.63 -3.57 -13.14
CA ASP A 62 12.54 -2.60 -12.87
C ASP A 62 11.26 -2.96 -13.69
N TRP A 63 10.25 -2.09 -13.68
CA TRP A 63 8.99 -2.23 -14.40
C TRP A 63 9.20 -2.46 -15.90
N VAL A 64 9.97 -1.61 -16.59
CA VAL A 64 10.10 -1.61 -18.06
C VAL A 64 11.55 -1.68 -18.55
N GLU A 65 11.71 -1.99 -19.85
CA GLU A 65 13.02 -2.01 -20.51
C GLU A 65 13.60 -0.59 -20.59
N GLY A 66 14.73 -0.39 -19.91
CA GLY A 66 15.46 0.88 -19.87
C GLY A 66 16.77 0.84 -20.66
N ASN A 67 17.82 1.39 -20.05
CA ASN A 67 19.14 1.47 -20.68
C ASN A 67 19.76 0.08 -20.85
N SER A 68 20.71 -0.04 -21.80
CA SER A 68 21.49 -1.27 -21.95
C SER A 68 22.22 -1.61 -20.65
N GLY A 69 22.03 -2.84 -20.17
CA GLY A 69 22.68 -3.35 -18.95
C GLY A 69 22.22 -4.76 -18.63
N SER A 70 22.57 -5.25 -17.45
CA SER A 70 22.19 -6.60 -17.00
C SER A 70 20.89 -6.65 -16.20
N GLY A 71 20.34 -5.50 -15.80
CA GLY A 71 19.05 -5.41 -15.12
C GLY A 71 17.92 -5.80 -16.05
N GLY A 72 17.03 -6.67 -15.57
CA GLY A 72 15.86 -7.15 -16.32
C GLY A 72 14.64 -6.25 -16.19
N PHE A 73 13.54 -6.62 -16.84
CA PHE A 73 12.28 -5.88 -16.76
C PHE A 73 11.07 -6.82 -16.79
N VAL A 74 9.96 -6.39 -16.19
CA VAL A 74 8.76 -7.23 -16.03
C VAL A 74 7.61 -6.87 -16.99
N LEU A 75 7.69 -5.70 -17.62
CA LEU A 75 6.78 -5.23 -18.67
C LEU A 75 7.59 -4.81 -19.89
N SER A 76 7.08 -5.13 -21.08
CA SER A 76 7.52 -4.47 -22.30
C SER A 76 7.21 -2.98 -22.26
N ASN A 77 7.89 -2.18 -23.10
CA ASN A 77 7.61 -0.74 -23.23
C ASN A 77 6.19 -0.41 -23.73
N THR A 78 5.42 -1.40 -24.21
CA THR A 78 3.99 -1.25 -24.53
C THR A 78 3.06 -1.57 -23.36
N GLY A 79 3.59 -1.98 -22.21
CA GLY A 79 2.84 -2.34 -21.00
C GLY A 79 2.32 -3.78 -21.00
N ILE A 80 2.85 -4.64 -21.87
CA ILE A 80 2.52 -6.08 -21.87
C ILE A 80 3.48 -6.78 -20.90
N ALA A 81 2.93 -7.55 -19.96
CA ALA A 81 3.69 -8.36 -19.02
C ALA A 81 4.58 -9.39 -19.73
N ILE A 82 5.83 -9.49 -19.26
CA ILE A 82 6.77 -10.52 -19.71
C ILE A 82 6.34 -11.88 -19.15
N ASP A 83 5.94 -11.92 -17.87
CA ASP A 83 5.20 -13.05 -17.28
C ASP A 83 3.85 -12.56 -16.72
N PRO A 84 2.73 -12.91 -17.37
CA PRO A 84 1.39 -12.52 -16.94
C PRO A 84 0.87 -13.31 -15.74
N ASN A 85 1.64 -14.23 -15.15
CA ASN A 85 1.28 -14.87 -13.88
C ASN A 85 1.80 -14.09 -12.66
N SER A 86 2.85 -13.30 -12.85
CA SER A 86 3.50 -12.55 -11.78
C SER A 86 3.31 -11.05 -11.90
N THR A 87 3.08 -10.52 -13.11
CA THR A 87 3.10 -9.08 -13.39
C THR A 87 1.84 -8.63 -14.10
N HIS A 88 1.24 -7.54 -13.62
CA HIS A 88 0.06 -6.96 -14.25
C HIS A 88 0.12 -5.43 -14.26
N LEU A 89 -0.29 -4.87 -15.40
CA LEU A 89 -0.64 -3.46 -15.56
C LEU A 89 -2.15 -3.41 -15.85
N VAL A 90 -2.89 -2.77 -14.96
CA VAL A 90 -4.33 -2.54 -15.10
C VAL A 90 -4.55 -1.05 -15.33
N ARG A 91 -5.39 -0.72 -16.31
CA ARG A 91 -5.71 0.65 -16.66
C ARG A 91 -7.12 1.02 -16.25
N ASP A 92 -7.20 2.18 -15.62
CA ASP A 92 -8.45 2.86 -15.35
C ASP A 92 -8.72 3.93 -16.40
N LEU A 93 -9.99 4.28 -16.57
CA LEU A 93 -10.37 5.43 -17.39
C LEU A 93 -10.07 6.72 -16.63
N TYR A 94 -9.83 7.81 -17.36
CA TYR A 94 -9.58 9.12 -16.77
C TYR A 94 -10.18 10.21 -17.66
N ASP A 95 -10.47 11.39 -17.11
CA ASP A 95 -11.01 12.56 -17.83
C ASP A 95 -12.27 12.24 -18.71
N VAL A 96 -13.06 11.20 -18.36
CA VAL A 96 -14.28 10.78 -19.07
C VAL A 96 -15.43 10.51 -18.12
N ASN A 97 -16.68 10.80 -18.51
CA ASN A 97 -17.87 10.58 -17.67
C ASN A 97 -18.34 9.12 -17.56
N ASN A 98 -17.47 8.16 -17.88
CA ASN A 98 -17.75 6.73 -17.85
C ASN A 98 -16.72 5.96 -17.01
N GLU A 99 -16.07 6.66 -16.09
CA GLU A 99 -15.13 6.13 -15.10
C GLU A 99 -15.89 5.75 -13.83
N ASN A 100 -15.41 4.73 -13.13
CA ASN A 100 -16.02 4.18 -11.93
C ASN A 100 -15.50 4.92 -10.69
N VAL A 101 -16.31 5.83 -10.15
CA VAL A 101 -15.94 6.59 -8.94
C VAL A 101 -16.79 6.19 -7.75
N PHE A 102 -16.24 6.27 -6.55
CA PHE A 102 -17.02 6.10 -5.32
C PHE A 102 -18.07 7.21 -5.17
N THR A 103 -19.21 6.85 -4.59
CA THR A 103 -20.31 7.77 -4.29
C THR A 103 -20.94 7.46 -2.93
N GLY A 104 -22.04 8.13 -2.60
CA GLY A 104 -22.85 7.87 -1.41
C GLY A 104 -22.17 8.21 -0.08
N GLY A 105 -21.00 8.85 -0.12
CA GLY A 105 -20.19 9.11 1.07
C GLY A 105 -19.49 7.85 1.61
N SER A 106 -19.23 6.86 0.77
CA SER A 106 -18.48 5.64 1.09
C SER A 106 -17.14 5.99 1.76
N LYS A 107 -16.83 5.37 2.90
CA LYS A 107 -15.60 5.66 3.66
C LYS A 107 -14.65 4.47 3.67
N ALA A 108 -13.36 4.75 3.75
CA ALA A 108 -12.31 3.73 3.61
C ALA A 108 -12.43 2.57 4.61
N ASN A 109 -12.90 2.81 5.83
CA ASN A 109 -13.08 1.79 6.87
C ASN A 109 -14.49 1.19 6.95
N ASP A 110 -15.45 1.68 6.17
CA ASP A 110 -16.77 1.07 6.14
C ASP A 110 -16.67 -0.35 5.55
N ASP A 111 -17.68 -1.19 5.82
CA ASP A 111 -17.81 -2.49 5.20
C ASP A 111 -17.95 -2.30 3.67
N PRO A 112 -17.08 -2.89 2.82
CA PRO A 112 -17.17 -2.73 1.38
C PRO A 112 -18.53 -3.09 0.80
N ASN A 113 -19.29 -4.01 1.42
CA ASN A 113 -20.65 -4.36 0.99
C ASN A 113 -21.65 -3.19 1.12
N THR A 114 -21.27 -2.12 1.82
CA THR A 114 -22.05 -0.88 1.96
C THR A 114 -21.58 0.25 1.05
N TRP A 115 -20.43 0.08 0.39
CA TRP A 115 -19.94 1.06 -0.57
C TRP A 115 -20.82 1.13 -1.80
N SER A 116 -20.82 2.31 -2.40
CA SER A 116 -21.47 2.59 -3.67
C SER A 116 -20.51 3.29 -4.61
N TRP A 117 -20.70 3.06 -5.90
CA TRP A 117 -19.97 3.73 -6.96
C TRP A 117 -20.93 4.23 -8.05
N SER A 118 -20.45 4.97 -9.03
CA SER A 118 -21.24 5.38 -10.19
C SER A 118 -20.32 5.71 -11.36
N PHE A 119 -20.88 5.77 -12.58
CA PHE A 119 -20.16 6.35 -13.69
C PHE A 119 -20.14 7.87 -13.59
N SER A 120 -18.95 8.43 -13.45
CA SER A 120 -18.68 9.87 -13.45
C SER A 120 -17.29 10.08 -14.04
N SER A 121 -16.71 11.25 -13.86
CA SER A 121 -15.27 11.49 -14.02
C SER A 121 -14.68 11.66 -12.63
N ALA A 122 -13.63 10.90 -12.28
CA ALA A 122 -12.78 11.29 -11.18
C ALA A 122 -12.07 12.59 -11.57
N THR A 123 -11.58 13.31 -10.57
CA THR A 123 -10.90 14.56 -10.83
C THR A 123 -9.67 14.72 -9.95
N GLY A 124 -8.67 15.38 -10.53
CA GLY A 124 -7.58 15.95 -9.78
C GLY A 124 -6.67 14.89 -9.15
N LYS A 125 -6.20 15.15 -7.94
CA LYS A 125 -5.16 14.35 -7.27
C LYS A 125 -5.58 12.94 -6.82
N GLY A 126 -6.84 12.58 -7.01
CA GLY A 126 -7.36 11.27 -6.66
C GLY A 126 -7.72 10.40 -7.85
N ASP A 127 -7.58 10.89 -9.07
CA ASP A 127 -7.83 10.16 -10.32
C ASP A 127 -6.59 9.29 -10.65
N ILE A 128 -6.82 7.98 -10.81
CA ILE A 128 -5.82 6.93 -11.08
C ILE A 128 -5.91 6.56 -12.57
N HIS A 129 -4.79 6.24 -13.20
CA HIS A 129 -4.82 5.65 -14.54
C HIS A 129 -4.10 4.32 -14.64
N ASN A 130 -2.91 4.19 -14.06
CA ASN A 130 -2.16 2.96 -14.08
C ASN A 130 -2.06 2.36 -12.68
N ALA A 131 -2.45 1.10 -12.58
CA ALA A 131 -2.26 0.25 -11.42
C ALA A 131 -1.34 -0.91 -11.79
N LEU A 132 -0.27 -1.11 -11.02
CA LEU A 132 0.72 -2.14 -11.27
C LEU A 132 0.91 -3.02 -10.05
N TYR A 133 1.15 -4.30 -10.30
CA TYR A 133 1.78 -5.15 -9.30
C TYR A 133 2.71 -6.17 -9.96
N HIS A 134 3.69 -6.60 -9.18
CA HIS A 134 4.59 -7.69 -9.50
C HIS A 134 4.81 -8.57 -8.26
N LEU A 135 4.80 -9.89 -8.45
CA LEU A 135 5.13 -10.86 -7.42
C LEU A 135 6.52 -11.42 -7.68
N GLY A 136 7.36 -11.40 -6.66
CA GLY A 136 8.71 -11.93 -6.75
C GLY A 136 9.09 -12.78 -5.55
N ARG A 137 10.10 -13.61 -5.72
CA ARG A 137 10.71 -14.39 -4.64
C ARG A 137 12.21 -14.18 -4.58
N ASP A 138 12.73 -14.00 -3.37
CA ASP A 138 14.16 -14.00 -3.07
C ASP A 138 14.73 -15.40 -3.23
N ASN A 139 15.89 -15.53 -3.90
CA ASN A 139 16.56 -16.81 -4.07
C ASN A 139 17.44 -17.22 -2.88
N ILE A 140 17.69 -16.31 -1.91
CA ILE A 140 18.50 -16.56 -0.72
C ILE A 140 17.61 -17.11 0.40
N ASN A 141 16.59 -16.35 0.81
CA ASN A 141 15.75 -16.70 1.95
C ASN A 141 14.43 -17.38 1.55
N ASN A 142 14.13 -17.41 0.24
CA ASN A 142 12.84 -17.86 -0.29
C ASN A 142 11.67 -16.97 0.17
N ASP A 143 11.97 -15.73 0.57
CA ASP A 143 10.99 -14.72 0.97
C ASP A 143 10.18 -14.26 -0.25
N GLU A 144 8.89 -14.09 -0.03
CA GLU A 144 7.94 -13.68 -1.04
C GLU A 144 7.60 -12.19 -0.89
N TRP A 145 7.67 -11.50 -2.02
CA TRP A 145 7.52 -10.07 -2.10
C TRP A 145 6.38 -9.70 -3.03
N ILE A 146 5.64 -8.68 -2.62
CA ILE A 146 4.75 -7.95 -3.52
C ILE A 146 5.36 -6.58 -3.79
N ILE A 147 5.40 -6.25 -5.07
CA ILE A 147 5.77 -4.93 -5.58
C ILE A 147 4.49 -4.34 -6.15
N ILE A 148 4.20 -3.10 -5.81
CA ILE A 148 2.99 -2.37 -6.22
C ILE A 148 3.39 -1.02 -6.80
N GLY A 149 2.61 -0.53 -7.76
CA GLY A 149 2.80 0.78 -8.36
C GLY A 149 1.46 1.42 -8.71
N SER A 150 1.37 2.75 -8.61
CA SER A 150 0.22 3.50 -9.08
C SER A 150 0.61 4.93 -9.45
N ASP A 151 -0.21 5.57 -10.27
CA ASP A 151 -0.10 7.01 -10.55
C ASP A 151 -1.28 7.81 -9.99
N ARG A 152 -1.13 9.15 -10.04
CA ARG A 152 -2.20 10.12 -9.78
C ARG A 152 -2.21 11.21 -10.84
N ARG A 153 -3.38 11.71 -11.23
CA ARG A 153 -3.48 12.71 -12.32
C ARG A 153 -2.81 14.05 -12.00
N THR A 154 -2.99 14.57 -10.79
CA THR A 154 -2.37 15.85 -10.36
C THR A 154 -1.55 15.69 -9.09
N THR A 155 -0.41 16.39 -9.07
CA THR A 155 0.59 16.26 -8.01
C THR A 155 0.49 17.33 -6.92
N ASN A 156 -0.40 18.29 -7.11
CA ASN A 156 -0.61 19.39 -6.18
C ASN A 156 -1.72 19.08 -5.17
N GLY A 157 -1.45 19.44 -3.92
CA GLY A 157 -2.34 19.20 -2.80
C GLY A 157 -2.17 17.81 -2.19
N THR A 158 -2.62 17.68 -0.94
CA THR A 158 -2.50 16.43 -0.19
C THR A 158 -3.39 15.34 -0.79
N SER A 159 -2.85 14.18 -1.13
CA SER A 159 -3.61 13.05 -1.68
C SER A 159 -3.20 11.73 -1.07
N TYR A 160 -4.03 10.72 -1.27
CA TYR A 160 -3.88 9.42 -0.65
C TYR A 160 -4.22 8.33 -1.66
N ILE A 161 -3.33 7.34 -1.79
CA ILE A 161 -3.55 6.14 -2.61
C ILE A 161 -3.41 4.95 -1.69
N ASP A 162 -4.42 4.10 -1.67
CA ASP A 162 -4.51 2.89 -0.87
C ASP A 162 -4.36 1.68 -1.79
N PHE A 163 -3.49 0.74 -1.40
CA PHE A 163 -3.39 -0.60 -1.96
C PHE A 163 -3.85 -1.58 -0.90
N GLU A 164 -4.99 -2.21 -1.13
CA GLU A 164 -5.66 -3.07 -0.16
C GLU A 164 -5.72 -4.49 -0.69
N LEU A 165 -5.12 -5.43 0.05
CA LEU A 165 -5.08 -6.84 -0.31
C LEU A 165 -6.07 -7.60 0.57
N TYR A 166 -7.03 -8.24 -0.08
CA TYR A 166 -8.08 -9.02 0.55
C TYR A 166 -7.79 -10.51 0.42
N GLN A 167 -7.90 -11.24 1.53
CA GLN A 167 -7.85 -12.71 1.51
C GLN A 167 -9.08 -13.33 0.85
N GLU A 168 -10.18 -12.60 0.80
CA GLU A 168 -11.41 -13.00 0.14
C GLU A 168 -11.68 -12.18 -1.13
N THR A 169 -12.52 -12.73 -2.00
CA THR A 169 -12.90 -12.05 -3.25
C THR A 169 -13.70 -10.79 -2.95
N LEU A 170 -13.29 -9.69 -3.56
CA LEU A 170 -14.03 -8.44 -3.65
C LEU A 170 -14.30 -8.12 -5.12
N THR A 171 -15.55 -7.83 -5.48
CA THR A 171 -15.92 -7.39 -6.85
C THR A 171 -16.89 -6.22 -6.80
N THR A 172 -16.94 -5.42 -7.86
CA THR A 172 -18.11 -4.58 -8.09
C THR A 172 -19.34 -5.45 -8.41
N ASN A 173 -20.53 -4.87 -8.31
CA ASN A 173 -21.78 -5.51 -8.70
C ASN A 173 -22.60 -4.61 -9.63
N THR A 174 -23.54 -5.20 -10.36
CA THR A 174 -24.39 -4.49 -11.35
C THR A 174 -25.34 -3.47 -10.72
N GLY A 175 -25.45 -3.46 -9.39
CA GLY A 175 -26.24 -2.50 -8.63
C GLY A 175 -25.47 -1.27 -8.20
N PHE A 176 -24.28 -1.02 -8.77
CA PHE A 176 -23.41 0.10 -8.40
C PHE A 176 -22.89 0.02 -6.94
N GLY A 177 -22.71 -1.19 -6.43
CA GLY A 177 -22.07 -1.46 -5.15
C GLY A 177 -20.93 -2.46 -5.27
N PHE A 178 -20.50 -3.00 -4.14
CA PHE A 178 -19.48 -4.05 -4.05
C PHE A 178 -20.03 -5.30 -3.36
N ASN A 179 -19.41 -6.44 -3.65
CA ASN A 179 -19.60 -7.69 -2.92
C ASN A 179 -18.25 -8.11 -2.36
N SER A 180 -18.13 -8.23 -1.03
CA SER A 180 -16.95 -8.77 -0.37
C SER A 180 -17.28 -10.11 0.30
N GLY A 181 -16.39 -11.09 0.14
CA GLY A 181 -16.47 -12.37 0.85
C GLY A 181 -16.03 -12.31 2.32
N GLY A 182 -15.40 -11.21 2.75
CA GLY A 182 -14.90 -11.07 4.12
C GLY A 182 -16.03 -10.99 5.16
N THR A 183 -15.92 -11.76 6.25
CA THR A 183 -16.98 -11.83 7.29
C THR A 183 -16.78 -10.85 8.45
N GLN A 184 -15.66 -10.13 8.50
CA GLN A 184 -15.24 -9.32 9.63
C GLN A 184 -15.26 -7.84 9.22
N GLY A 185 -16.45 -7.26 9.10
CA GLY A 185 -16.63 -5.91 8.53
C GLY A 185 -16.32 -5.85 7.03
N GLY A 186 -16.69 -6.91 6.31
CA GLY A 186 -16.44 -7.05 4.87
C GLY A 186 -14.97 -7.27 4.50
N ARG A 187 -14.15 -7.69 5.47
CA ARG A 187 -12.73 -8.06 5.35
C ARG A 187 -12.44 -9.35 6.11
N THR A 188 -11.20 -9.82 6.02
CA THR A 188 -10.66 -10.93 6.80
C THR A 188 -9.53 -10.41 7.70
N VAL A 189 -9.44 -10.90 8.94
CA VAL A 189 -8.31 -10.57 9.83
C VAL A 189 -6.99 -10.89 9.12
N ASN A 190 -6.05 -9.95 9.18
CA ASN A 190 -4.78 -9.94 8.43
C ASN A 190 -4.86 -9.51 6.96
N ASP A 191 -6.01 -9.02 6.49
CA ASP A 191 -6.05 -8.23 5.25
C ASP A 191 -5.13 -7.02 5.40
N ILE A 192 -4.41 -6.69 4.31
CA ILE A 192 -3.39 -5.65 4.31
C ILE A 192 -3.98 -4.38 3.74
N LEU A 193 -3.60 -3.25 4.34
CA LEU A 193 -3.72 -1.94 3.71
C LEU A 193 -2.37 -1.24 3.71
N LEU A 194 -1.98 -0.76 2.53
CA LEU A 194 -0.86 0.15 2.34
C LEU A 194 -1.41 1.49 1.91
N THR A 195 -1.17 2.52 2.71
CA THR A 195 -1.59 3.88 2.39
C THR A 195 -0.38 4.71 2.05
N VAL A 196 -0.36 5.26 0.86
CA VAL A 196 0.58 6.31 0.44
C VAL A 196 -0.08 7.65 0.73
N GLU A 197 0.50 8.43 1.62
CA GLU A 197 0.14 9.82 1.90
C GLU A 197 1.11 10.76 1.19
N TYR A 198 0.61 11.58 0.26
CA TYR A 198 1.33 12.72 -0.27
C TYR A 198 1.05 13.97 0.59
N GLY A 199 1.77 14.12 1.70
CA GLY A 199 1.72 15.27 2.60
C GLY A 199 2.29 16.57 2.03
N SER A 200 2.29 17.64 2.85
CA SER A 200 2.91 18.95 2.53
C SER A 200 2.48 19.54 1.18
N GLY A 201 1.18 19.50 0.88
CA GLY A 201 0.66 19.99 -0.40
C GLY A 201 1.02 19.11 -1.60
N GLY A 202 1.29 17.82 -1.38
CA GLY A 202 1.56 16.85 -2.43
C GLY A 202 3.05 16.61 -2.70
N SER A 203 3.94 17.24 -1.91
CA SER A 203 5.40 17.25 -2.16
C SER A 203 6.17 16.15 -1.42
N VAL A 204 5.59 15.57 -0.37
CA VAL A 204 6.23 14.55 0.47
C VAL A 204 5.36 13.31 0.49
N ALA A 205 5.82 12.21 -0.12
CA ALA A 205 5.15 10.93 0.06
C ALA A 205 5.59 10.27 1.38
N THR A 206 4.70 9.52 2.01
CA THR A 206 4.92 8.74 3.23
C THR A 206 4.05 7.50 3.12
N VAL A 207 4.58 6.31 3.39
CA VAL A 207 3.79 5.08 3.28
C VAL A 207 3.54 4.49 4.66
N PHE A 208 2.32 4.02 4.87
CA PHE A 208 1.86 3.40 6.10
C PHE A 208 1.35 2.00 5.81
N PHE A 209 1.65 1.05 6.70
CA PHE A 209 1.25 -0.34 6.58
C PHE A 209 0.31 -0.70 7.74
N TYR A 210 -0.85 -1.25 7.41
CA TYR A 210 -1.87 -1.64 8.36
C TYR A 210 -2.29 -3.09 8.15
N LEU A 211 -2.66 -3.73 9.25
CA LEU A 211 -3.36 -5.01 9.23
C LEU A 211 -4.78 -4.83 9.75
N TRP A 212 -5.73 -5.53 9.13
CA TRP A 212 -7.09 -5.62 9.62
C TRP A 212 -7.13 -6.49 10.88
N GLN A 213 -7.54 -5.93 12.01
CA GLN A 213 -7.52 -6.61 13.31
C GLN A 213 -8.84 -6.45 14.06
N ASN A 214 -9.15 -7.41 14.94
CA ASN A 214 -10.22 -7.22 15.92
C ASN A 214 -9.74 -6.26 17.01
N VAL A 215 -10.44 -5.14 17.17
CA VAL A 215 -10.12 -4.11 18.18
C VAL A 215 -11.03 -4.17 19.40
N GLY A 216 -11.77 -5.28 19.55
CA GLY A 216 -12.61 -5.58 20.70
C GLY A 216 -14.08 -5.79 20.34
N GLY A 217 -14.65 -6.88 20.87
CA GLY A 217 -16.05 -7.24 20.60
C GLY A 217 -16.28 -7.51 19.11
N PRO A 218 -17.37 -6.99 18.50
CA PRO A 218 -17.63 -7.14 17.07
C PRO A 218 -16.88 -6.13 16.20
N ASN A 219 -16.03 -5.27 16.78
CA ASN A 219 -15.39 -4.18 16.06
C ASN A 219 -14.05 -4.60 15.49
N TYR A 220 -13.80 -4.16 14.26
CA TYR A 220 -12.56 -4.39 13.53
C TYR A 220 -12.06 -3.05 13.00
N ASP A 221 -10.74 -2.92 12.90
CA ASP A 221 -10.11 -1.70 12.40
C ASP A 221 -8.75 -2.00 11.78
N TYR A 222 -8.27 -1.08 10.94
CA TYR A 222 -6.91 -1.09 10.45
C TYR A 222 -5.95 -0.60 11.52
N VAL A 223 -5.11 -1.50 12.01
CA VAL A 223 -4.11 -1.20 13.04
C VAL A 223 -2.77 -0.98 12.36
N LEU A 224 -2.16 0.18 12.61
CA LEU A 224 -0.84 0.53 12.08
C LEU A 224 0.20 -0.45 12.61
N GLN A 225 0.97 -1.03 11.71
CA GLN A 225 2.04 -1.96 12.04
C GLN A 225 3.38 -1.26 12.04
N ALA A 226 4.28 -1.77 12.88
CA ALA A 226 5.67 -1.36 12.82
C ALA A 226 6.38 -2.08 11.68
N THR A 227 7.07 -1.35 10.82
CA THR A 227 7.85 -1.88 9.69
C THR A 227 9.27 -1.35 9.74
N THR A 228 10.24 -2.20 9.37
CA THR A 228 11.61 -1.77 9.12
C THR A 228 11.79 -1.47 7.64
N THR A 229 12.79 -0.64 7.33
CA THR A 229 13.14 -0.30 5.95
C THR A 229 13.64 -1.49 5.13
N THR A 230 13.95 -2.61 5.79
CA THR A 230 14.37 -3.86 5.16
C THR A 230 13.20 -4.67 4.62
N ASN A 231 12.01 -4.52 5.21
CA ASN A 231 10.88 -5.42 4.95
C ASN A 231 9.77 -4.75 4.17
N ALA A 232 9.73 -3.42 4.20
CA ALA A 232 8.85 -2.64 3.39
C ALA A 232 9.51 -1.30 3.11
N PHE A 233 9.38 -0.85 1.87
CA PHE A 233 9.89 0.44 1.42
C PHE A 233 9.14 0.87 0.17
N ALA A 234 9.17 2.17 -0.08
CA ALA A 234 8.49 2.79 -1.20
C ALA A 234 9.30 3.94 -1.72
N SER A 235 9.06 4.33 -2.97
CA SER A 235 9.65 5.52 -3.55
C SER A 235 8.65 6.20 -4.48
N THR A 236 8.75 7.53 -4.53
CA THR A 236 8.02 8.35 -5.51
C THR A 236 9.02 9.00 -6.44
N ASN A 237 8.60 9.26 -7.68
CA ASN A 237 9.47 9.85 -8.66
C ASN A 237 9.86 11.28 -8.26
N SER A 238 11.15 11.50 -7.96
CA SER A 238 11.66 12.82 -7.56
C SER A 238 11.85 13.79 -8.73
N GLY A 239 11.84 13.28 -9.96
CA GLY A 239 11.98 14.03 -11.21
C GLY A 239 11.08 13.51 -12.31
N SER A 240 11.21 14.10 -13.51
CA SER A 240 10.53 13.58 -14.69
C SER A 240 10.97 12.16 -14.98
N THR A 241 10.02 11.24 -15.15
CA THR A 241 10.26 9.81 -15.37
C THR A 241 9.51 9.35 -16.61
N ASN A 242 10.15 8.50 -17.43
CA ASN A 242 9.51 7.96 -18.62
C ASN A 242 8.46 6.91 -18.24
N VAL A 243 7.31 6.95 -18.91
CA VAL A 243 6.27 5.90 -18.82
C VAL A 243 5.93 5.49 -20.25
N PRO A 244 6.65 4.53 -20.84
CA PRO A 244 6.59 4.27 -22.27
C PRO A 244 5.25 3.67 -22.70
N PHE A 245 4.53 3.02 -21.78
CA PHE A 245 3.17 2.53 -22.00
C PHE A 245 2.10 3.63 -21.83
N GLY A 246 2.51 4.87 -21.54
CA GLY A 246 1.65 6.03 -21.41
C GLY A 246 0.94 6.18 -20.06
N SER A 247 0.70 7.42 -19.68
CA SER A 247 -0.19 7.78 -18.58
C SER A 247 -0.86 9.14 -18.81
N PHE A 248 -2.17 9.22 -18.56
CA PHE A 248 -2.95 10.46 -18.69
C PHE A 248 -2.73 11.23 -20.01
N GLY A 249 -2.53 10.52 -21.11
CA GLY A 249 -2.29 11.07 -22.44
C GLY A 249 -0.86 11.56 -22.70
N THR A 250 0.09 11.29 -21.80
CA THR A 250 1.52 11.58 -21.96
C THR A 250 2.34 10.30 -21.84
N ASN A 251 3.64 10.37 -22.14
CA ASN A 251 4.59 9.26 -21.91
C ASN A 251 5.61 9.60 -20.82
N THR A 252 5.29 10.57 -19.95
CA THR A 252 6.19 10.99 -18.87
C THR A 252 5.40 11.35 -17.63
N TYR A 253 5.84 10.82 -16.49
CA TYR A 253 5.41 11.29 -15.17
C TYR A 253 6.19 12.54 -14.77
N THR A 254 5.47 13.54 -14.25
CA THR A 254 6.05 14.68 -13.55
C THR A 254 6.37 14.32 -12.10
N THR A 255 7.25 15.06 -11.42
CA THR A 255 7.62 14.79 -10.02
C THR A 255 6.41 14.52 -9.11
N ASN A 256 6.49 13.46 -8.31
CA ASN A 256 5.46 12.97 -7.38
C ASN A 256 4.15 12.49 -8.03
N GLN A 257 4.19 12.10 -9.29
CA GLN A 257 3.03 11.58 -10.03
C GLN A 257 2.94 10.06 -9.97
N PHE A 258 4.07 9.38 -9.77
CA PHE A 258 4.18 7.93 -9.66
C PHE A 258 4.68 7.53 -8.26
N ILE A 259 4.10 6.47 -7.72
CA ILE A 259 4.57 5.79 -6.52
C ILE A 259 4.72 4.31 -6.79
N GLU A 260 5.72 3.73 -6.18
CA GLU A 260 5.88 2.29 -6.07
C GLU A 260 6.34 1.89 -4.68
N GLY A 261 6.16 0.62 -4.35
CA GLY A 261 6.66 0.06 -3.11
C GLY A 261 6.81 -1.46 -3.18
N ALA A 262 7.68 -1.97 -2.32
CA ALA A 262 7.92 -3.39 -2.14
C ALA A 262 7.73 -3.78 -0.68
N ILE A 263 7.13 -4.95 -0.46
CA ILE A 263 6.90 -5.52 0.88
C ILE A 263 7.26 -6.99 0.88
N ASN A 264 8.09 -7.37 1.85
CA ASN A 264 8.39 -8.73 2.21
C ASN A 264 7.22 -9.30 3.02
N LEU A 265 6.36 -10.06 2.34
CA LEU A 265 5.18 -10.64 2.97
C LEU A 265 5.56 -11.80 3.90
N THR A 266 6.61 -12.55 3.55
CA THR A 266 7.14 -13.61 4.41
C THR A 266 7.58 -13.08 5.78
N ASP A 267 8.30 -11.97 5.85
CA ASP A 267 8.76 -11.44 7.14
C ASP A 267 7.64 -10.71 7.90
N VAL A 268 6.79 -9.96 7.19
CA VAL A 268 5.61 -9.31 7.79
C VAL A 268 4.68 -10.33 8.45
N PHE A 269 4.46 -11.48 7.80
CA PHE A 269 3.58 -12.54 8.33
C PHE A 269 4.31 -13.59 9.16
N GLY A 270 5.62 -13.78 8.99
CA GLY A 270 6.43 -14.73 9.76
C GLY A 270 6.53 -14.39 11.25
N THR A 271 6.15 -13.16 11.63
CA THR A 271 6.02 -12.72 13.02
C THR A 271 4.64 -13.00 13.64
N LEU A 272 3.65 -13.46 12.84
CA LEU A 272 2.34 -13.81 13.36
C LEU A 272 2.41 -15.10 14.20
N PRO A 273 1.59 -15.23 15.27
CA PRO A 273 1.67 -16.34 16.22
C PRO A 273 1.42 -17.73 15.64
N ASP A 274 0.87 -17.82 14.41
CA ASP A 274 0.59 -19.07 13.73
C ASP A 274 1.33 -19.14 12.37
N PRO A 275 2.52 -19.75 12.34
CA PRO A 275 3.32 -19.90 11.12
C PRO A 275 2.74 -20.92 10.12
N CYS A 276 1.58 -21.54 10.40
CA CYS A 276 0.87 -22.43 9.47
C CYS A 276 -0.23 -21.72 8.67
N ILE A 277 -0.49 -20.44 8.92
CA ILE A 277 -1.43 -19.66 8.10
C ILE A 277 -0.68 -19.22 6.85
N GLY A 278 -0.67 -20.09 5.83
CA GLY A 278 -0.44 -19.60 4.48
C GLY A 278 -1.52 -18.57 4.17
N VAL A 279 -1.13 -17.30 4.03
CA VAL A 279 -2.08 -16.23 3.72
C VAL A 279 -2.24 -16.20 2.21
N SER A 280 -3.46 -16.43 1.74
CA SER A 280 -3.76 -16.29 0.32
C SER A 280 -4.60 -15.05 0.09
N PHE A 281 -4.14 -14.18 -0.80
CA PHE A 281 -4.91 -13.01 -1.24
C PHE A 281 -5.58 -13.28 -2.57
N LYS A 282 -6.85 -12.90 -2.65
CA LYS A 282 -7.73 -13.09 -3.81
C LYS A 282 -8.03 -11.80 -4.55
N THR A 283 -7.87 -10.65 -3.90
CA THR A 283 -8.14 -9.36 -4.53
C THR A 283 -7.14 -8.29 -4.11
N LEU A 284 -6.68 -7.50 -5.08
CA LEU A 284 -6.02 -6.22 -4.88
C LEU A 284 -6.99 -5.11 -5.30
N LEU A 285 -7.32 -4.21 -4.37
CA LEU A 285 -8.05 -2.98 -4.66
C LEU A 285 -7.10 -1.80 -4.53
N ILE A 286 -7.03 -0.98 -5.58
CA ILE A 286 -6.31 0.29 -5.56
C ILE A 286 -7.34 1.41 -5.61
N LYS A 287 -7.29 2.30 -4.63
CA LYS A 287 -8.30 3.35 -4.45
C LYS A 287 -7.69 4.63 -3.89
N THR A 288 -8.39 5.75 -4.06
CA THR A 288 -7.99 7.01 -3.43
C THR A 288 -8.98 7.49 -2.38
N LYS A 289 -8.47 8.28 -1.43
CA LYS A 289 -9.27 8.84 -0.33
C LYS A 289 -8.91 10.30 -0.03
N ALA A 290 -9.83 10.98 0.64
CA ALA A 290 -9.72 12.41 0.89
C ALA A 290 -8.71 12.80 2.01
N SER A 291 -8.36 11.89 2.92
CA SER A 291 -7.44 12.13 4.04
C SER A 291 -6.79 10.83 4.54
N ASN A 292 -5.80 10.91 5.45
CA ASN A 292 -5.25 9.75 6.17
C ASN A 292 -6.22 9.17 7.22
N SER A 293 -7.39 9.76 7.40
CA SER A 293 -8.40 9.21 8.31
C SER A 293 -8.93 7.88 7.77
N LEU A 294 -9.09 6.88 8.64
CA LEU A 294 -9.79 5.64 8.28
C LEU A 294 -11.25 5.92 7.89
N THR A 295 -11.85 7.01 8.38
CA THR A 295 -13.19 7.46 7.99
C THR A 295 -13.20 8.42 6.81
N ALA A 296 -12.08 8.56 6.08
CA ALA A 296 -12.00 9.42 4.91
C ALA A 296 -12.97 8.94 3.82
N ALA A 297 -13.63 9.90 3.17
CA ALA A 297 -14.40 9.61 1.98
C ALA A 297 -13.49 9.07 0.88
N LEU A 298 -13.95 7.99 0.24
CA LEU A 298 -13.34 7.42 -0.95
C LEU A 298 -13.68 8.28 -2.17
N ASN A 299 -12.79 8.28 -3.16
CA ASN A 299 -12.95 9.09 -4.37
C ASN A 299 -12.95 8.21 -5.62
N ASP A 300 -11.81 7.62 -5.95
CA ASP A 300 -11.63 6.83 -7.18
C ASP A 300 -11.12 5.42 -6.87
N PHE A 301 -11.26 4.49 -7.82
CA PHE A 301 -10.68 3.16 -7.74
C PHE A 301 -10.50 2.51 -9.10
N VAL A 302 -9.44 1.71 -9.19
CA VAL A 302 -9.30 0.72 -10.26
C VAL A 302 -10.18 -0.48 -9.93
N GLU A 303 -10.91 -1.00 -10.94
CA GLU A 303 -11.75 -2.20 -10.79
C GLU A 303 -11.01 -3.30 -9.99
N PRO A 304 -11.64 -3.92 -8.96
CA PRO A 304 -10.99 -4.90 -8.11
C PRO A 304 -10.25 -5.98 -8.89
N ILE A 305 -8.93 -6.01 -8.73
CA ILE A 305 -8.05 -6.89 -9.49
C ILE A 305 -8.06 -8.25 -8.82
N GLN A 306 -8.56 -9.26 -9.54
CA GLN A 306 -8.60 -10.63 -9.02
C GLN A 306 -7.23 -11.25 -9.15
N VAL A 307 -6.70 -11.70 -8.03
CA VAL A 307 -5.34 -12.21 -7.91
C VAL A 307 -5.36 -13.57 -7.22
N VAL A 308 -4.28 -14.34 -7.38
CA VAL A 308 -4.08 -15.55 -6.59
C VAL A 308 -2.68 -15.48 -6.03
N PHE A 309 -2.56 -14.84 -4.89
CA PHE A 309 -1.31 -14.82 -4.15
C PHE A 309 -1.39 -15.90 -3.09
N GLN A 310 -0.40 -16.77 -3.02
CA GLN A 310 -0.28 -17.75 -1.95
C GLN A 310 1.09 -17.55 -1.34
N PHE A 311 1.10 -17.19 -0.07
CA PHE A 311 2.31 -16.97 0.68
C PHE A 311 2.44 -18.03 1.77
N GLY A 312 3.63 -18.61 1.93
CA GLY A 312 3.92 -19.66 2.93
C GLY A 312 4.02 -21.08 2.38
#